data_AF-K6ZW86-F1
#
_entry.id   AF-K6ZW86-F1
#
_cell.length_a   1.000
_cell.length_b   1.000
_cell.length_c   1.000
_cell.angle_alpha   90.00
_cell.angle_beta   90.00
_cell.angle_gamma   90.00
#
_symmetry.space_group_name_H-M   'P 1'
#
loop_
_entity.id
_entity.type
_entity.pdbx_description
1 polymer ?
#
loop_
_entity_poly.entity_id
_entity_poly.type
_entity_poly.pdbx_seq_one_letter_code
_entity_poly.pdbx_strand_id
1 'polypeptide(L)'
;MDNTINDKSPNASPLSRSETTTDTVTISDAGLSAERKLQQMAHKYDPTNMSYSELTRMSSELQLNGLITSQEGLAMRAPPSRDFDPDEKYDTVALARKSVAFDQSLSAAQSKDATLRTSVLDILETLQGR
;
A
#
# COMPACT_ATOMS: atom_id res chain seq x y z
N MET A 1 -48.06 -13.38 64.24
CA MET A 1 -47.28 -12.57 63.29
C MET A 1 -46.74 -13.55 62.27
N ASP A 2 -47.24 -13.51 61.04
CA ASP A 2 -46.69 -14.23 59.90
C ASP A 2 -46.98 -13.40 58.65
N ASN A 3 -45.96 -13.07 57.85
CA ASN A 3 -45.91 -13.31 56.38
C ASN A 3 -44.63 -12.70 55.72
N THR A 4 -43.74 -13.56 55.23
CA THR A 4 -43.27 -13.74 53.82
C THR A 4 -42.56 -12.62 52.98
N ILE A 5 -41.25 -12.89 52.71
CA ILE A 5 -40.41 -12.91 51.46
C ILE A 5 -40.25 -11.69 50.50
N ASN A 6 -38.99 -11.31 50.17
CA ASN A 6 -38.35 -11.18 48.81
C ASN A 6 -36.96 -10.51 48.90
N ASP A 7 -35.84 -11.17 48.54
CA ASP A 7 -35.22 -11.29 47.19
C ASP A 7 -34.05 -10.30 46.99
N LYS A 8 -32.81 -10.80 47.00
CA LYS A 8 -31.77 -10.47 45.99
C LYS A 8 -30.47 -11.23 46.21
N SER A 9 -30.13 -12.03 45.20
CA SER A 9 -28.78 -12.55 44.93
C SER A 9 -27.87 -11.42 44.40
N PRO A 10 -26.54 -11.51 44.61
CA PRO A 10 -25.63 -11.16 43.53
C PRO A 10 -24.72 -12.35 43.19
N ASN A 11 -24.95 -12.81 41.96
CA ASN A 11 -24.10 -13.67 41.16
C ASN A 11 -22.65 -13.16 41.11
N ALA A 12 -21.71 -13.89 41.69
CA ALA A 12 -20.28 -13.64 41.57
C ALA A 12 -19.74 -14.38 40.33
N SER A 13 -19.61 -13.66 39.20
CA SER A 13 -18.84 -14.12 38.05
C SER A 13 -17.38 -13.67 38.20
N PRO A 14 -16.37 -14.55 38.01
CA PRO A 14 -14.97 -14.15 38.08
C PRO A 14 -14.62 -13.27 36.88
N LEU A 15 -14.04 -12.10 37.18
CA LEU A 15 -13.54 -11.14 36.21
C LEU A 15 -12.34 -11.78 35.48
N SER A 16 -12.55 -12.31 34.27
CA SER A 16 -11.45 -12.71 33.39
C SER A 16 -10.61 -11.49 33.06
N ARG A 17 -9.43 -11.41 33.68
CA ARG A 17 -8.37 -10.48 33.32
C ARG A 17 -7.91 -10.84 31.91
N SER A 18 -8.38 -10.10 30.91
CA SER A 18 -7.81 -10.12 29.58
C SER A 18 -6.36 -9.67 29.68
N GLU A 19 -5.43 -10.62 29.65
CA GLU A 19 -4.03 -10.29 29.41
C GLU A 19 -3.94 -9.68 28.02
N THR A 20 -3.76 -8.37 27.96
CA THR A 20 -3.37 -7.66 26.74
C THR A 20 -2.00 -8.17 26.34
N THR A 21 -1.96 -9.22 25.52
CA THR A 21 -0.77 -9.60 24.76
C THR A 21 -0.47 -8.43 23.84
N THR A 22 0.47 -7.59 24.24
CA THR A 22 1.03 -6.60 23.34
C THR A 22 1.85 -7.39 22.33
N ASP A 23 1.29 -7.63 21.15
CA ASP A 23 2.01 -8.18 20.00
C ASP A 23 3.13 -7.19 19.64
N THR A 24 4.33 -7.46 20.13
CA THR A 24 5.51 -6.67 19.79
C THR A 24 6.04 -7.13 18.44
N VAL A 25 5.61 -6.46 17.37
CA VAL A 25 6.20 -6.65 16.03
C VAL A 25 7.64 -6.15 16.07
N THR A 26 8.61 -7.06 15.95
CA THR A 26 10.03 -6.70 15.83
C THR A 26 10.32 -6.35 14.37
N ILE A 27 10.52 -5.06 14.08
CA ILE A 27 10.93 -4.58 12.75
C ILE A 27 12.45 -4.72 12.66
N SER A 28 12.95 -5.33 11.58
CA SER A 28 14.40 -5.39 11.32
C SER A 28 14.96 -4.01 10.98
N ASP A 29 16.25 -3.76 11.22
CA ASP A 29 16.91 -2.51 10.82
C ASP A 29 16.76 -2.21 9.32
N ALA A 30 16.79 -3.27 8.50
CA ALA A 30 16.55 -3.17 7.06
C ALA A 30 15.11 -2.70 6.75
N GLY A 31 14.11 -3.25 7.46
CA GLY A 31 12.72 -2.83 7.33
C GLY A 31 12.51 -1.38 7.77
N LEU A 32 13.09 -0.97 8.90
CA LEU A 32 13.00 0.41 9.39
C LEU A 32 13.71 1.40 8.45
N SER A 33 14.80 0.97 7.80
CA SER A 33 15.50 1.75 6.77
C SER A 33 14.64 1.91 5.52
N ALA A 34 14.00 0.82 5.05
CA ALA A 34 13.12 0.85 3.88
C ALA A 34 11.91 1.76 4.10
N GLU A 35 11.26 1.66 5.26
CA GLU A 35 10.11 2.52 5.63
C GLU A 35 10.47 4.00 5.60
N ARG A 36 11.58 4.39 6.24
CA ARG A 36 12.05 5.78 6.22
C ARG A 36 12.32 6.29 4.80
N LYS A 37 12.89 5.44 3.95
CA LYS A 37 13.12 5.80 2.54
C LYS A 37 11.81 5.94 1.78
N LEU A 38 10.84 5.05 1.97
CA LEU A 38 9.50 5.17 1.37
C LEU A 38 8.81 6.46 1.78
N GLN A 39 8.87 6.82 3.06
CA GLN A 39 8.32 8.10 3.56
C GLN A 39 9.02 9.30 2.91
N GLN A 40 10.35 9.27 2.77
CA GLN A 40 11.09 10.32 2.05
C GLN A 40 10.64 10.44 0.59
N MET A 41 10.38 9.31 -0.08
CA MET A 41 9.88 9.29 -1.45
C MET A 41 8.45 9.87 -1.54
N ALA A 42 7.56 9.49 -0.61
CA ALA A 42 6.20 9.99 -0.53
C ALA A 42 6.13 11.51 -0.28
N HIS A 43 7.10 12.08 0.46
CA HIS A 43 7.20 13.52 0.64
C HIS A 43 7.76 14.26 -0.58
N LYS A 44 8.48 13.57 -1.46
CA LYS A 44 9.19 14.18 -2.60
C LYS A 44 8.37 14.14 -3.90
N TYR A 45 7.52 13.14 -4.05
CA TYR A 45 6.76 12.90 -5.28
C TYR A 45 5.27 12.82 -4.97
N ASP A 46 4.45 13.42 -5.84
CA ASP A 46 2.99 13.29 -5.82
C ASP A 46 2.57 12.41 -7.00
N PRO A 47 2.31 11.09 -6.79
CA PRO A 47 2.02 10.18 -7.89
C PRO A 47 0.69 10.47 -8.59
N THR A 48 -0.14 11.35 -8.06
CA THR A 48 -1.40 11.78 -8.69
C THR A 48 -1.22 12.95 -9.67
N ASN A 49 -0.03 13.53 -9.75
CA ASN A 49 0.25 14.68 -10.60
C ASN A 49 1.73 14.75 -11.02
N MET A 50 2.15 13.85 -11.90
CA MET A 50 3.55 13.77 -12.39
C MET A 50 3.65 13.85 -13.91
N SER A 51 4.71 14.52 -14.37
CA SER A 51 5.23 14.36 -15.73
C SER A 51 5.99 13.03 -15.86
N TYR A 52 6.24 12.59 -17.10
CA TYR A 52 7.04 11.39 -17.35
C TYR A 52 8.46 11.49 -16.77
N SER A 53 9.03 12.70 -16.77
CA SER A 53 10.37 12.96 -16.23
C SER A 53 10.42 12.80 -14.70
N GLU A 54 9.37 13.24 -13.99
CA GLU A 54 9.23 13.08 -12.55
C GLU A 54 9.03 11.60 -12.19
N LEU A 55 8.16 10.90 -12.91
CA LEU A 55 7.97 9.46 -12.76
C LEU A 55 9.27 8.67 -12.98
N THR A 56 10.06 9.05 -13.99
CA THR A 56 11.33 8.40 -14.30
C THR A 56 12.38 8.60 -13.20
N ARG A 57 12.44 9.81 -12.61
CA ARG A 57 13.30 10.10 -11.46
C ARG A 57 12.85 9.32 -10.23
N MET A 58 11.56 9.33 -9.91
CA MET A 58 10.99 8.56 -8.80
C MET A 58 11.32 7.08 -8.93
N SER A 59 11.03 6.48 -10.09
CA SER A 59 11.34 5.07 -10.39
C SER A 59 12.83 4.75 -10.19
N SER A 60 13.73 5.62 -10.67
CA SER A 60 15.17 5.42 -10.53
C SER A 60 15.61 5.50 -9.07
N GLU A 61 15.08 6.45 -8.30
CA GLU A 61 15.40 6.60 -6.88
C GLU A 61 14.85 5.44 -6.05
N LEU A 62 13.64 4.95 -6.33
CA LEU A 62 13.09 3.74 -5.73
C LEU A 62 14.02 2.54 -5.97
N GLN A 63 14.48 2.37 -7.21
CA GLN A 63 15.36 1.27 -7.60
C GLN A 63 16.73 1.38 -6.93
N LEU A 64 17.35 2.56 -6.93
CA LEU A 64 18.63 2.82 -6.26
C LEU A 64 18.56 2.60 -4.74
N ASN A 65 17.38 2.82 -4.15
CA ASN A 65 17.14 2.56 -2.74
C ASN A 65 16.81 1.10 -2.41
N GLY A 66 16.70 0.24 -3.43
CA GLY A 66 16.31 -1.16 -3.28
C GLY A 66 14.83 -1.36 -2.91
N LEU A 67 14.00 -0.33 -3.12
CA LEU A 67 12.57 -0.37 -2.80
C LEU A 67 11.75 -1.03 -3.90
N ILE A 68 12.28 -1.07 -5.13
CA ILE A 68 11.69 -1.76 -6.27
C ILE A 68 12.78 -2.50 -7.06
N THR A 69 12.37 -3.54 -7.77
CA THR A 69 13.19 -4.25 -8.75
C THR A 69 13.31 -3.49 -10.07
N SER A 70 14.28 -3.85 -10.89
CA SER A 70 14.43 -3.30 -12.25
C SER A 70 13.21 -3.57 -13.15
N GLN A 71 12.50 -4.70 -12.95
CA GLN A 71 11.31 -5.04 -13.72
C GLN A 71 10.12 -4.15 -13.34
N GLU A 72 9.93 -3.89 -12.05
CA GLU A 72 8.92 -2.94 -11.56
C GLU A 72 9.24 -1.52 -12.02
N GLY A 73 10.52 -1.12 -11.99
CA GLY A 73 10.93 0.18 -12.53
C GLY A 73 10.68 0.32 -14.03
N LEU A 74 10.83 -0.75 -14.82
CA LEU A 74 10.49 -0.74 -16.23
C LEU A 74 8.97 -0.69 -16.45
N ALA A 75 8.20 -1.49 -15.72
CA ALA A 75 6.75 -1.50 -15.79
C ALA A 75 6.13 -0.15 -15.37
N MET A 76 6.69 0.49 -14.33
CA MET A 76 6.30 1.81 -13.85
C MET A 76 6.52 2.90 -14.90
N ARG A 77 7.57 2.79 -15.72
CA ARG A 77 7.91 3.79 -16.78
C ARG A 77 7.35 3.43 -18.15
N ALA A 78 6.55 2.38 -18.27
CA ALA A 78 5.91 2.04 -19.54
C ALA A 78 4.96 3.18 -19.93
N PRO A 79 5.07 3.74 -21.15
CA PRO A 79 4.15 4.78 -21.60
C PRO A 79 2.69 4.24 -21.60
N PRO A 80 1.73 5.02 -21.09
CA PRO A 80 0.35 4.56 -20.93
C PRO A 80 -0.41 4.43 -22.26
N SER A 81 0.03 5.12 -23.31
CA SER A 81 -0.55 5.06 -24.64
C SER A 81 0.50 5.38 -25.71
N ARG A 82 0.16 5.13 -26.98
CA ARG A 82 1.05 5.41 -28.11
C ARG A 82 1.22 6.91 -28.38
N ASP A 83 0.16 7.67 -28.16
CA ASP A 83 0.11 9.11 -28.43
C ASP A 83 0.34 9.90 -27.12
N PHE A 84 1.07 9.30 -26.18
CA PHE A 84 1.37 9.88 -24.88
C PHE A 84 2.30 11.09 -25.01
N ASP A 85 1.90 12.21 -24.40
CA ASP A 85 2.72 13.39 -24.24
C ASP A 85 3.57 13.27 -22.95
N PRO A 86 4.91 13.18 -23.04
CA PRO A 86 5.76 13.05 -21.86
C PRO A 86 5.86 14.33 -21.01
N ASP A 87 5.48 15.48 -21.55
CA ASP A 87 5.57 16.78 -20.88
C ASP A 87 4.28 17.12 -20.09
N GLU A 88 3.16 16.47 -20.42
CA GLU A 88 1.90 16.61 -19.67
C GLU A 88 1.99 15.89 -18.32
N LYS A 89 1.44 16.51 -17.27
CA LYS A 89 1.29 15.86 -15.97
C LYS A 89 0.01 15.04 -15.93
N TYR A 90 0.10 13.86 -15.31
CA TYR A 90 -1.02 12.93 -15.22
C TYR A 90 -1.04 12.17 -13.89
N ASP A 91 -2.21 11.64 -13.58
CA ASP A 91 -2.43 10.77 -12.43
C ASP A 91 -1.90 9.36 -12.73
N THR A 92 -0.70 9.08 -12.24
CA THR A 92 -0.05 7.78 -12.47
C THR A 92 -0.74 6.68 -11.67
N VAL A 93 -1.31 6.99 -10.50
CA VAL A 93 -2.07 6.04 -9.68
C VAL A 93 -3.34 5.61 -10.41
N ALA A 94 -4.12 6.56 -10.93
CA ALA A 94 -5.34 6.27 -11.67
C ALA A 94 -5.08 5.42 -12.92
N LEU A 95 -3.99 5.70 -13.64
CA LEU A 95 -3.59 4.88 -14.79
C LEU A 95 -3.20 3.47 -14.37
N ALA A 96 -2.39 3.30 -13.31
CA ALA A 96 -2.02 1.99 -12.81
C ALA A 96 -3.24 1.17 -12.36
N ARG A 97 -4.20 1.79 -11.65
CA ARG A 97 -5.48 1.16 -11.27
C ARG A 97 -6.25 0.69 -12.50
N LYS A 98 -6.34 1.51 -13.53
CA LYS A 98 -7.02 1.17 -14.78
C LYS A 98 -6.36 -0.01 -15.49
N SER A 99 -5.03 -0.08 -15.51
CA SER A 99 -4.30 -1.20 -16.10
C SER A 99 -4.51 -2.51 -15.34
N VAL A 100 -4.46 -2.48 -14.01
CA VAL A 100 -4.74 -3.66 -13.18
C VAL A 100 -6.18 -4.13 -13.36
N ALA A 101 -7.15 -3.21 -13.36
CA ALA A 101 -8.56 -3.55 -13.60
C ALA A 101 -8.77 -4.16 -15.00
N PHE A 102 -8.05 -3.67 -16.01
CA PHE A 102 -8.09 -4.25 -17.35
C PHE A 102 -7.56 -5.69 -17.38
N ASP A 103 -6.42 -5.97 -16.74
CA ASP A 103 -5.89 -7.34 -16.66
C ASP A 103 -6.85 -8.30 -15.97
N GLN A 104 -7.51 -7.84 -14.91
CA GLN A 104 -8.54 -8.60 -14.20
C GLN A 104 -9.74 -8.90 -15.11
N SER A 105 -10.18 -7.93 -15.92
CA SER A 105 -11.29 -8.11 -16.87
C SER A 105 -11.01 -9.18 -17.94
N LEU A 106 -9.73 -9.40 -18.26
CA LEU A 106 -9.28 -10.43 -19.22
C LEU A 106 -9.01 -11.79 -18.58
N SER A 107 -9.27 -11.96 -17.27
CA SER A 107 -8.84 -13.13 -16.49
C SER A 107 -7.31 -13.39 -16.57
N ALA A 108 -6.52 -12.34 -16.83
CA ALA A 108 -5.08 -12.40 -17.02
C ALA A 108 -4.28 -11.99 -15.76
N ALA A 109 -4.96 -11.85 -14.61
CA ALA A 109 -4.38 -11.36 -13.35
C ALA A 109 -3.16 -12.16 -12.84
N GLN A 110 -3.02 -13.42 -13.26
CA GLN A 110 -1.90 -14.29 -12.89
C GLN A 110 -0.71 -14.23 -13.87
N SER A 111 -0.85 -13.48 -14.98
CA SER A 111 0.27 -13.29 -15.90
C SER A 111 1.39 -12.49 -15.24
N LYS A 112 2.64 -12.75 -15.63
CA LYS A 112 3.81 -12.06 -15.08
C LYS A 112 3.71 -10.53 -15.22
N ASP A 113 3.14 -10.06 -16.33
CA ASP A 113 2.99 -8.63 -16.56
C ASP A 113 1.88 -8.02 -15.69
N ALA A 114 0.79 -8.76 -15.45
CA ALA A 114 -0.27 -8.32 -14.54
C ALA A 114 0.20 -8.27 -13.08
N THR A 115 1.03 -9.22 -12.65
CA THR A 115 1.62 -9.20 -11.30
C THR A 115 2.60 -8.04 -11.13
N LEU A 116 3.40 -7.73 -12.15
CA LEU A 116 4.26 -6.54 -12.15
C LEU A 116 3.44 -5.25 -12.07
N ARG A 117 2.36 -5.12 -12.85
CA ARG A 117 1.49 -3.93 -12.80
C ARG A 117 0.77 -3.80 -11.45
N THR A 118 0.39 -4.91 -10.84
CA THR A 118 -0.20 -4.92 -9.49
C THR A 118 0.83 -4.44 -8.45
N SER A 119 2.06 -4.95 -8.49
CA SER A 119 3.13 -4.49 -7.59
C SER A 119 3.41 -2.99 -7.76
N VAL A 120 3.49 -2.51 -9.01
CA VAL A 120 3.67 -1.08 -9.30
C VAL A 120 2.53 -0.25 -8.73
N LEU A 121 1.28 -0.70 -8.84
CA LEU A 121 0.14 -0.03 -8.23
C LEU A 121 0.30 0.06 -6.71
N ASP A 122 0.65 -1.03 -6.03
CA ASP A 122 0.83 -1.06 -4.57
C ASP A 122 1.90 -0.07 -4.10
N ILE A 123 3.01 0.04 -4.84
CA ILE A 123 4.08 1.00 -4.57
C ILE A 123 3.55 2.44 -4.72
N LEU A 124 2.85 2.74 -5.82
CA LEU A 124 2.32 4.08 -6.08
C LEU A 124 1.26 4.49 -5.04
N GLU A 125 0.40 3.57 -4.60
CA GLU A 125 -0.58 3.83 -3.54
C GLU A 125 0.07 4.01 -2.17
N THR A 126 1.17 3.31 -1.90
CA THR A 126 1.96 3.51 -0.68
C THR A 126 2.58 4.90 -0.67
N LEU A 127 3.09 5.37 -1.80
CA LEU A 127 3.66 6.72 -1.93
C LEU A 127 2.62 7.84 -1.90
N GLN A 128 1.37 7.56 -2.30
CA GLN A 128 0.27 8.51 -2.21
C GLN A 128 -0.07 8.87 -0.74
N GLY A 129 0.26 7.98 0.22
CA GLY A 129 -0.15 8.12 1.61
C GLY A 129 -1.64 7.79 1.75
N ARG A 130 -1.94 6.52 2.02
CA ARG A 130 -3.31 6.01 2.21
C ARG A 130 -4.15 6.83 3.17
#